data_AF-A0A0F8VRN1-F1
#
_entry.id   AF-A0A0F8VRN1-F1
#
_cell.length_a   1.000
_cell.length_b   1.000
_cell.length_c   1.000
_cell.angle_alpha   90.00
_cell.angle_beta   90.00
_cell.angle_gamma   90.00
#
_symmetry.space_group_name_H-M   'P 1'
#
loop_
_entity.id
_entity.type
_entity.pdbx_description
1 polymer ?
#
loop_
_entity_poly.entity_id
_entity_poly.type
_entity_poly.pdbx_seq_one_letter_code
_entity_poly.pdbx_strand_id
1 'polypeptide(L)'
;EKGACPECGAPWERVVETNYNKNGKNVNVSGGWHDGREFDKLKEGNSRQGDRSNIDRISKTIGWQPTCSHKAEPVPCIVLDIFGGSGTTKNVADRLGRRGVMTELKMKYIEMARKRCYYEPSLFH
;
A
#
# COMPACT_ATOMS: atom_id res chain seq x y z
N GLU A 1 -6.25 0.05 4.90
CA GLU A 1 -6.45 -1.11 4.01
C GLU A 1 -7.74 -1.81 4.40
N LYS A 2 -8.43 -2.47 3.46
CA LYS A 2 -9.74 -3.07 3.72
C LYS A 2 -9.71 -4.60 3.86
N GLY A 3 -8.80 -5.27 3.14
CA GLY A 3 -8.62 -6.72 3.20
C GLY A 3 -8.71 -7.38 1.82
N ALA A 4 -9.01 -8.67 1.80
CA ALA A 4 -9.16 -9.50 0.62
C ALA A 4 -10.47 -10.30 0.65
N CYS A 5 -10.92 -10.75 -0.51
CA CYS A 5 -12.04 -11.68 -0.63
C CYS A 5 -11.70 -13.01 0.08
N PRO A 6 -12.57 -13.54 0.95
CA PRO A 6 -12.33 -14.83 1.61
C PRO A 6 -12.37 -16.03 0.65
N GLU A 7 -13.02 -15.90 -0.50
CA GLU A 7 -13.20 -17.00 -1.46
C GLU A 7 -12.01 -17.14 -2.41
N CYS A 8 -11.55 -16.03 -3.01
CA CYS A 8 -10.50 -16.06 -4.02
C CYS A 8 -9.21 -15.34 -3.62
N GLY A 9 -9.18 -14.65 -2.48
CA GLY A 9 -8.02 -13.87 -2.04
C GLY A 9 -7.78 -12.56 -2.80
N ALA A 10 -8.68 -12.17 -3.71
CA ALA A 10 -8.53 -10.92 -4.45
C ALA A 10 -8.56 -9.71 -3.51
N PRO A 11 -7.57 -8.79 -3.58
CA PRO A 11 -7.48 -7.66 -2.66
C PRO A 11 -8.55 -6.62 -2.98
N TRP A 12 -9.11 -5.99 -1.95
CA TRP A 12 -9.97 -4.83 -2.14
C TRP A 12 -9.11 -3.63 -2.56
N GLU A 13 -9.57 -2.91 -3.58
CA GLU A 13 -8.85 -1.76 -4.07
C GLU A 13 -9.36 -0.46 -3.45
N ARG A 14 -8.43 0.49 -3.31
CA ARG A 14 -8.70 1.80 -2.74
C ARG A 14 -9.26 2.71 -3.82
N VAL A 15 -10.44 3.25 -3.59
CA VAL A 15 -11.01 4.29 -4.45
C VAL A 15 -10.49 5.64 -3.97
N VAL A 16 -9.83 6.38 -4.85
CA VAL A 16 -9.18 7.66 -4.54
C VAL A 16 -9.70 8.77 -5.43
N GLU A 17 -9.90 9.92 -4.81
CA GLU A 17 -10.06 11.19 -5.51
C GLU A 17 -8.69 11.88 -5.56
N THR A 18 -8.29 12.35 -6.74
CA THR A 18 -7.01 13.04 -6.93
C THR A 18 -7.26 14.50 -7.30
N ASN A 19 -6.66 15.41 -6.55
CA ASN A 19 -6.62 16.84 -6.82
C ASN A 19 -5.15 17.30 -6.95
N TYR A 20 -4.94 18.48 -7.52
CA TYR A 20 -3.60 19.06 -7.68
C TYR A 20 -3.58 20.48 -7.15
N ASN A 21 -2.49 20.86 -6.49
CA ASN A 21 -2.28 22.23 -6.02
C ASN A 21 -1.06 22.82 -6.70
N LYS A 22 -1.19 24.00 -7.30
CA LYS A 22 -0.05 24.77 -7.81
C LYS A 22 0.15 26.00 -6.93
N ASN A 23 1.31 26.11 -6.28
CA ASN A 23 1.65 27.24 -5.40
C ASN A 23 0.55 27.53 -4.35
N GLY A 24 0.02 26.49 -3.71
CA GLY A 24 -1.02 26.61 -2.67
C GLY A 24 -2.44 26.86 -3.19
N LYS A 25 -2.68 26.85 -4.50
CA LYS A 25 -4.02 26.97 -5.10
C LYS A 25 -4.44 25.67 -5.77
N ASN A 26 -5.66 25.20 -5.50
CA ASN A 26 -6.22 24.03 -6.18
C ASN A 26 -6.34 24.33 -7.69
N VAL A 27 -5.84 23.41 -8.51
CA VAL A 27 -5.95 23.45 -9.97
C VAL A 27 -6.61 22.17 -10.45
N ASN A 28 -7.58 22.31 -11.35
CA ASN A 28 -8.19 21.18 -12.02
C ASN A 28 -7.24 20.72 -13.13
N VAL A 29 -6.77 19.47 -13.05
CA VAL A 29 -5.98 18.85 -14.12
C VAL A 29 -6.83 17.71 -14.65
N SER A 30 -7.40 17.89 -15.84
CA SER A 30 -8.16 16.86 -16.53
C SER A 30 -7.19 15.96 -17.29
N GLY A 31 -6.41 15.18 -16.53
CA GLY A 31 -5.43 14.26 -17.11
C GLY A 31 -4.66 13.53 -16.03
N GLY A 32 -4.60 12.20 -16.12
CA GLY A 32 -3.69 11.42 -15.29
C GLY A 32 -2.23 11.81 -15.61
N TRP A 33 -1.30 11.44 -14.72
CA TRP A 33 0.15 11.66 -14.90
C TRP A 33 0.74 11.14 -16.23
N HIS A 34 0.00 10.31 -16.98
CA HIS A 34 0.39 9.78 -18.28
C HIS A 34 -0.05 10.63 -19.48
N ASP A 35 -0.97 11.58 -19.29
CA ASP A 35 -1.32 12.59 -20.30
C ASP A 35 -0.48 13.85 -20.05
N GLY A 36 0.79 13.80 -20.49
CA GLY A 36 1.74 14.90 -20.33
C GLY A 36 1.28 16.24 -20.93
N ARG A 37 0.22 16.25 -21.75
CA ARG A 37 -0.19 17.44 -22.53
C ARG A 37 -0.90 18.50 -21.70
N GLU A 38 -1.55 18.14 -20.59
CA GLU A 38 -2.12 19.14 -19.66
C GLU A 38 -1.18 19.49 -18.51
N PHE A 39 -0.37 18.54 -18.04
CA PHE A 39 0.62 18.80 -16.99
C PHE A 39 1.68 19.81 -17.43
N ASP A 40 2.02 19.82 -18.72
CA ASP A 40 2.99 20.76 -19.29
C ASP A 40 2.41 22.19 -19.45
N LYS A 41 1.09 22.36 -19.61
CA LYS A 41 0.46 23.70 -19.57
C LYS A 41 0.58 24.37 -18.20
N LEU A 42 0.65 23.58 -17.12
CA LEU A 42 0.94 24.11 -15.79
C LEU A 42 2.41 24.52 -15.61
N LYS A 43 3.32 24.14 -16.52
CA LYS A 43 4.74 24.53 -16.50
C LYS A 43 5.06 25.70 -17.43
N GLU A 44 4.15 26.10 -18.32
CA GLU A 44 4.36 27.25 -19.21
C GLU A 44 4.21 28.58 -18.44
N GLY A 45 5.27 28.92 -17.74
CA GLY A 45 5.61 30.24 -17.27
C GLY A 45 7.07 30.48 -17.60
N ASN A 46 7.36 31.64 -18.21
CA ASN A 46 8.69 32.01 -18.69
C ASN A 46 9.63 32.38 -17.51
N SER A 47 9.85 31.44 -16.59
CA SER A 47 10.62 31.67 -15.36
C SER A 47 12.07 31.28 -15.59
N ARG A 48 12.93 32.30 -15.65
CA ARG A 48 14.39 32.15 -15.48
C ARG A 48 14.66 31.24 -14.27
N GLN A 49 15.42 30.16 -14.48
CA GLN A 49 16.25 29.47 -13.50
C GLN A 49 15.78 29.57 -12.03
N GLY A 50 14.85 28.70 -11.60
CA GLY A 50 14.54 28.53 -10.18
C GLY A 50 13.12 28.07 -9.83
N ASP A 51 12.15 28.27 -10.73
CA ASP A 51 10.74 27.99 -10.43
C ASP A 51 10.41 26.52 -10.72
N ARG A 52 10.91 25.61 -9.86
CA ARG A 52 10.47 24.22 -9.85
C ARG A 52 8.98 24.24 -9.49
N SER A 53 8.14 24.05 -10.50
CA SER A 53 6.69 23.94 -10.42
C SER A 53 6.26 23.18 -9.16
N ASN A 54 5.87 23.88 -8.09
CA ASN A 54 5.30 23.29 -6.87
C ASN A 54 3.88 22.82 -7.18
N ILE A 55 3.78 21.71 -7.92
CA ILE A 55 2.53 21.01 -8.17
C ILE A 55 2.46 19.85 -7.18
N ASP A 56 1.65 20.00 -6.13
CA ASP A 56 1.41 18.95 -5.15
C ASP A 56 0.22 18.11 -5.60
N ARG A 57 0.42 16.79 -5.72
CA ARG A 57 -0.67 15.84 -5.93
C ARG A 57 -1.28 15.47 -4.59
N ILE A 58 -2.54 15.82 -4.39
CA ILE A 58 -3.32 15.49 -3.20
C ILE A 58 -4.22 14.30 -3.54
N SER A 59 -3.98 13.17 -2.88
CA SER A 59 -4.84 11.99 -3.00
C SER A 59 -5.65 11.79 -1.71
N LYS A 60 -6.98 11.76 -1.84
CA LYS A 60 -7.89 11.46 -0.73
C LYS A 60 -8.54 10.11 -0.98
N THR A 61 -8.52 9.25 0.03
CA THR A 61 -9.26 7.98 -0.02
C THR A 61 -10.73 8.27 0.19
N ILE A 62 -11.59 7.88 -0.77
CA ILE A 62 -13.04 8.09 -0.69
C ILE A 62 -13.80 6.78 -0.44
N GLY A 63 -13.16 5.63 -0.61
CA GLY A 63 -13.79 4.34 -0.34
C GLY A 63 -12.92 3.16 -0.70
N TRP A 64 -13.55 1.98 -0.69
CA TRP A 64 -12.97 0.71 -1.07
C TRP A 64 -13.99 -0.08 -1.87
N GLN A 65 -13.54 -0.81 -2.88
CA GLN A 65 -14.39 -1.68 -3.68
C GLN A 65 -13.74 -3.05 -3.91
N PRO A 66 -14.54 -4.12 -4.07
CA PRO A 66 -14.02 -5.43 -4.38
C PRO A 66 -13.46 -5.46 -5.81
N THR A 67 -12.39 -6.23 -6.02
CA THR A 67 -11.80 -6.48 -7.35
C THR A 67 -12.27 -7.81 -7.97
N CYS A 68 -13.24 -8.46 -7.34
CA CYS A 68 -13.86 -9.72 -7.79
C CYS A 68 -15.38 -9.65 -7.65
N SER A 69 -16.09 -10.61 -8.26
CA SER A 69 -17.56 -10.65 -8.28
C SER A 69 -18.21 -11.33 -7.07
N HIS A 70 -17.42 -11.95 -6.19
CA HIS A 70 -17.93 -12.61 -4.97
C HIS A 70 -18.56 -11.59 -4.01
N LYS A 71 -19.66 -11.98 -3.37
CA LYS A 71 -20.41 -11.15 -2.42
C LYS A 71 -20.10 -11.57 -0.99
N ALA A 72 -18.92 -11.20 -0.51
CA ALA A 72 -18.47 -11.51 0.83
C ALA A 72 -17.75 -10.30 1.47
N GLU A 73 -17.88 -10.17 2.78
CA GLU A 73 -17.13 -9.17 3.54
C GLU A 73 -15.63 -9.51 3.52
N PRO A 74 -14.75 -8.50 3.44
CA PRO A 74 -13.32 -8.72 3.36
C PRO A 74 -12.75 -9.30 4.66
N VAL A 75 -11.77 -10.20 4.51
CA VAL A 75 -10.93 -10.71 5.59
C VAL A 75 -9.55 -10.08 5.55
N PRO A 76 -8.77 -10.07 6.65
CA PRO A 76 -7.39 -9.61 6.63
C PRO A 76 -6.55 -10.36 5.58
N CYS A 77 -5.71 -9.62 4.84
CA CYS A 77 -4.82 -10.23 3.87
C CYS A 77 -3.77 -11.13 4.53
N ILE A 78 -3.33 -12.15 3.80
CA ILE A 78 -2.16 -12.95 4.16
C ILE A 78 -0.89 -12.17 3.79
N VAL A 79 0.07 -12.08 4.70
CA VAL A 79 1.37 -11.43 4.47
C VAL A 79 2.39 -12.49 4.08
N LEU A 80 3.05 -12.33 2.94
CA LEU A 80 4.10 -13.24 2.45
C LEU A 80 5.47 -12.55 2.48
N ASP A 81 6.45 -13.21 3.10
CA ASP A 81 7.86 -12.79 3.09
C ASP A 81 8.77 -13.96 2.66
N ILE A 82 9.29 -13.91 1.43
CA ILE A 82 10.12 -14.99 0.89
C ILE A 82 11.57 -14.99 1.38
N PHE A 83 11.98 -13.94 2.11
CA PHE A 83 13.29 -13.79 2.74
C PHE A 83 13.11 -13.41 4.21
N GLY A 84 12.37 -14.25 4.93
CA GLY A 84 11.85 -13.87 6.24
C GLY A 84 12.90 -13.69 7.33
N GLY A 85 14.15 -14.12 7.12
CA GLY A 85 15.27 -13.87 8.03
C GLY A 85 14.91 -14.27 9.46
N SER A 86 15.02 -13.31 10.38
CA SER A 86 14.69 -13.53 11.80
C SER A 86 13.17 -13.63 12.12
N GLY A 87 12.31 -13.58 11.12
CA GLY A 87 10.85 -13.71 11.25
C GLY A 87 10.12 -12.46 11.72
N THR A 88 10.72 -11.28 11.57
CA THR A 88 10.10 -10.00 12.00
C THR A 88 8.78 -9.74 11.28
N THR A 89 8.75 -9.88 9.96
CA THR A 89 7.54 -9.62 9.14
C THR A 89 6.37 -10.50 9.57
N LYS A 90 6.61 -11.81 9.76
CA LYS A 90 5.59 -12.74 10.24
C LYS A 90 5.14 -12.41 11.66
N ASN A 91 6.08 -12.11 12.57
CA ASN A 91 5.74 -11.77 13.96
C ASN A 91 4.88 -10.49 14.04
N VAL A 92 5.20 -9.47 13.25
CA VAL A 92 4.39 -8.24 13.18
C VAL A 92 3.04 -8.49 12.51
N ALA A 93 2.98 -9.30 11.46
CA ALA A 93 1.72 -9.67 10.82
C ALA A 93 0.75 -10.31 11.83
N ASP A 94 1.23 -11.29 12.60
CA ASP A 94 0.43 -11.95 13.64
C ASP A 94 -0.04 -10.97 14.72
N ARG A 95 0.85 -10.08 15.20
CA ARG A 95 0.50 -9.04 16.19
C ARG A 95 -0.57 -8.07 15.69
N LEU A 96 -0.67 -7.87 14.37
CA LEU A 96 -1.69 -7.05 13.73
C LEU A 96 -2.96 -7.84 13.35
N GLY A 97 -3.12 -9.07 13.86
CA GLY A 97 -4.27 -9.92 13.58
C GLY A 97 -4.30 -10.47 12.15
N ARG A 98 -3.14 -10.59 11.50
CA ARG A 98 -3.00 -11.14 10.15
C ARG A 98 -2.32 -12.49 10.20
N ARG A 99 -2.49 -13.28 9.15
CA ARG A 99 -1.70 -14.49 8.93
C ARG A 99 -0.42 -14.14 8.18
N GLY A 100 0.74 -14.33 8.81
CA GLY A 100 2.04 -14.26 8.14
C GLY A 100 2.51 -15.63 7.63
N VAL A 101 3.04 -15.67 6.42
CA VAL A 101 3.73 -16.80 5.79
C VAL A 101 5.13 -16.34 5.41
N MET A 102 6.15 -17.12 5.72
CA MET A 102 7.52 -16.78 5.37
C MET A 102 8.37 -17.99 4.98
N THR A 103 9.39 -17.76 4.15
CA THR A 103 10.44 -18.73 3.83
C THR A 103 11.81 -18.16 4.14
N GLU A 104 12.75 -19.02 4.53
CA GLU A 104 14.13 -18.65 4.83
C GLU A 104 15.03 -19.86 4.53
N LEU A 105 16.22 -19.62 3.96
CA LEU A 105 17.16 -20.67 3.55
C LEU A 105 18.19 -20.97 4.64
N LYS A 106 18.66 -19.94 5.35
CA LYS A 106 19.74 -20.08 6.33
C LYS A 106 19.20 -20.64 7.64
N MET A 107 19.63 -21.84 7.99
CA MET A 107 19.17 -22.56 9.19
C MET A 107 19.22 -21.73 10.49
N LYS A 108 20.30 -20.97 10.69
CA LYS A 108 20.44 -20.06 11.86
C LYS A 108 19.28 -19.05 11.96
N TYR A 109 18.80 -18.53 10.84
CA TYR A 109 17.68 -17.60 10.82
C TYR A 109 16.34 -18.32 10.97
N ILE A 110 16.18 -19.52 10.41
CA ILE A 110 15.01 -20.37 10.63
C ILE A 110 14.82 -20.65 12.12
N GLU A 111 15.88 -21.01 12.85
CA GLU A 111 15.80 -21.26 14.29
C GLU A 111 15.41 -20.00 15.09
N MET A 112 15.98 -18.85 14.75
CA MET A 112 15.64 -17.57 15.36
C MET A 112 14.18 -17.19 15.11
N ALA A 113 13.73 -17.31 13.86
CA ALA A 113 12.35 -17.07 13.47
C ALA A 113 11.40 -18.01 14.21
N ARG A 114 11.76 -19.30 14.36
CA ARG A 114 10.93 -20.27 15.07
C ARG A 114 10.72 -19.90 16.54
N LYS A 115 11.80 -19.54 17.25
CA LYS A 115 11.74 -19.06 18.65
C LYS A 115 10.79 -17.87 18.78
N ARG A 116 10.98 -16.85 17.95
CA ARG A 116 10.17 -15.62 17.96
C ARG A 116 8.71 -15.83 17.57
N CYS A 117 8.45 -16.71 16.61
CA CYS A 117 7.14 -16.78 15.96
C CYS A 117 6.22 -17.88 16.46
N TYR A 118 6.76 -18.95 17.06
CA TYR A 118 5.96 -20.10 17.53
C TYR A 118 6.01 -20.28 19.05
N TYR A 119 7.16 -20.01 19.67
CA TYR A 119 7.36 -20.28 21.11
C TYR A 119 7.12 -19.04 21.98
N GLU A 120 7.20 -17.84 21.40
CA GLU A 120 6.76 -16.58 22.01
C GLU A 120 5.53 -16.02 21.26
N PRO A 121 4.40 -16.74 21.19
CA PRO A 121 3.24 -16.23 20.49
C PRO A 121 2.74 -14.95 21.16
N SER A 122 2.28 -14.00 20.35
CA SER A 122 1.67 -12.78 20.86
C SER A 122 0.44 -13.11 21.71
N LEU A 123 0.35 -12.49 22.89
CA LEU A 123 -0.67 -12.67 23.94
C LEU A 123 -2.13 -12.31 23.54
N PHE A 124 -2.41 -12.16 22.25
CA PHE A 124 -3.71 -11.77 21.75
C PHE A 124 -4.17 -12.83 20.74
N HIS A 125 -4.90 -13.83 21.24
CA HIS A 125 -5.78 -14.71 20.47
C HIS A 125 -7.22 -14.41 20.88
#